data_AF-A7AY70-F1
#
_entry.id   AF-A7AY70-F1
#
_cell.length_a   1.000
_cell.length_b   1.000
_cell.length_c   1.000
_cell.angle_alpha   90.00
_cell.angle_beta   90.00
_cell.angle_gamma   90.00
#
_symmetry.space_group_name_H-M   'P 1'
#
loop_
_entity.id
_entity.type
_entity.pdbx_description
1 polymer ?
#
loop_
_entity_poly.entity_id
_entity_poly.type
_entity_poly.pdbx_seq_one_letter_code
_entity_poly.pdbx_strand_id
1 'polypeptide(L)'
;MPRKTDTAEAVKETETQAAAEEVKQENLMYVGPTIPGIGIQNRVYTEIPEAAKEACKDVPEMRNLFIPVIKYPIAEKMLRERKGYIFSAFRKALEYKTEGGK
;
A
#
# COMPACT_ATOMS: atom_id res chain seq x y z
N MET A 1 -33.75 -11.45 -38.24
CA MET A 1 -32.57 -10.55 -38.21
C MET A 1 -33.01 -9.20 -37.68
N PRO A 2 -32.22 -8.47 -36.89
CA PRO A 2 -31.58 -8.81 -35.62
C PRO A 2 -32.27 -8.10 -34.42
N ARG A 3 -32.09 -8.67 -33.23
CA ARG A 3 -32.61 -8.15 -31.96
C ARG A 3 -31.81 -6.92 -31.52
N LYS A 4 -32.51 -6.02 -30.85
CA LYS A 4 -32.01 -4.76 -30.29
C LYS A 4 -30.78 -4.98 -29.41
N THR A 5 -29.84 -4.06 -29.54
CA THR A 5 -28.68 -3.78 -28.69
C THR A 5 -29.07 -3.27 -27.30
N ASP A 6 -28.07 -3.24 -26.41
CA ASP A 6 -27.96 -2.48 -25.15
C ASP A 6 -28.33 -3.32 -23.88
N THR A 7 -27.61 -3.37 -22.77
CA THR A 7 -26.29 -2.93 -22.28
C THR A 7 -26.22 -3.34 -20.79
N ALA A 8 -25.01 -3.42 -20.26
CA ALA A 8 -24.64 -3.35 -18.84
C ALA A 8 -24.82 -4.59 -17.95
N GLU A 9 -23.75 -5.38 -17.92
CA GLU A 9 -23.18 -5.91 -16.68
C GLU A 9 -23.08 -4.79 -15.63
N ALA A 10 -23.95 -4.84 -14.62
CA ALA A 10 -23.87 -3.99 -13.44
C ALA A 10 -23.09 -4.72 -12.33
N VAL A 11 -21.77 -4.78 -12.51
CA VAL A 11 -20.83 -4.84 -11.38
C VAL A 11 -20.75 -3.43 -10.81
N LYS A 12 -21.44 -3.18 -9.70
CA LYS A 12 -21.15 -2.02 -8.85
C LYS A 12 -20.92 -2.51 -7.44
N GLU A 13 -19.64 -2.74 -7.22
CA GLU A 13 -18.98 -2.97 -5.96
C GLU A 13 -19.51 -2.00 -4.90
N THR A 14 -20.13 -2.56 -3.88
CA THR A 14 -20.48 -1.88 -2.65
C THR A 14 -19.18 -1.66 -1.87
N GLU A 15 -18.41 -0.62 -2.22
CA GLU A 15 -17.41 -0.04 -1.33
C GLU A 15 -18.16 0.65 -0.18
N THR A 16 -18.47 -0.17 0.82
CA THR A 16 -18.88 0.28 2.14
C THR A 16 -17.76 1.14 2.70
N GLN A 17 -18.02 2.44 2.68
CA GLN A 17 -17.29 3.49 3.39
C GLN A 17 -17.09 3.05 4.85
N ALA A 18 -15.87 2.62 5.16
CA ALA A 18 -15.45 2.34 6.52
C ALA A 18 -15.14 3.69 7.21
N ALA A 19 -16.07 4.06 8.08
CA ALA A 19 -15.92 4.82 9.31
C ALA A 19 -14.59 5.60 9.47
N ALA A 20 -14.72 6.92 9.40
CA ALA A 20 -13.87 7.81 10.16
C ALA A 20 -14.12 7.56 11.65
N GLU A 21 -13.08 7.24 12.44
CA GLU A 21 -12.94 7.77 13.80
C GLU A 21 -11.54 7.50 14.39
N GLU A 22 -11.09 8.49 15.16
CA GLU A 22 -9.93 8.52 16.06
C GLU A 22 -8.53 8.68 15.43
N VAL A 23 -8.19 9.95 15.22
CA VAL A 23 -6.82 10.48 15.29
C VAL A 23 -6.25 10.19 16.69
N LYS A 24 -5.69 9.01 16.88
CA LYS A 24 -4.86 8.65 18.04
C LYS A 24 -3.58 8.04 17.51
N GLN A 25 -2.53 8.87 17.45
CA GLN A 25 -1.15 8.53 17.04
C GLN A 25 -1.12 7.71 15.75
N GLU A 26 -0.89 8.36 14.60
CA GLU A 26 -0.91 7.73 13.28
C GLU A 26 0.09 6.56 13.20
N ASN A 27 -0.37 5.40 13.66
CA ASN A 27 0.35 4.15 13.63
C ASN A 27 0.41 3.77 12.15
N LEU A 28 1.59 3.93 11.57
CA LEU A 28 1.86 3.64 10.18
C LEU A 28 2.26 2.18 10.09
N MET A 29 1.47 1.39 9.37
CA MET A 29 1.83 0.03 9.02
C MET A 29 2.67 0.02 7.75
N TYR A 30 3.77 -0.71 7.80
CA TYR A 30 4.58 -0.96 6.62
C TYR A 30 4.06 -2.19 5.87
N VAL A 31 3.55 -1.96 4.65
CA VAL A 31 3.03 -2.99 3.75
C VAL A 31 4.01 -3.36 2.63
N GLY A 32 5.29 -3.01 2.80
CA GLY A 32 6.37 -3.32 1.88
C GLY A 32 7.08 -4.65 2.14
N PRO A 33 8.03 -5.04 1.28
CA PRO A 33 8.89 -6.20 1.53
C PRO A 33 9.82 -5.92 2.71
N THR A 34 10.18 -6.93 3.51
CA THR A 34 11.08 -6.72 4.64
C THR A 34 12.47 -6.28 4.16
N ILE A 35 12.85 -5.03 4.48
CA ILE A 35 14.14 -4.43 4.16
C ILE A 35 14.83 -4.01 5.47
N PRO A 36 16.05 -4.51 5.74
CA PRO A 36 16.77 -4.16 6.96
C PRO A 36 16.96 -2.63 7.06
N GLY A 37 16.72 -2.08 8.26
CA GLY A 37 16.78 -0.64 8.53
C GLY A 37 15.50 0.13 8.16
N ILE A 38 14.83 -0.22 7.06
CA ILE A 38 13.67 0.54 6.55
C ILE A 38 12.36 0.07 7.17
N GLY A 39 12.05 -1.22 7.07
CA GLY A 39 10.69 -1.67 7.27
C GLY A 39 10.61 -3.19 7.34
N ILE A 40 9.98 -3.71 8.38
CA ILE A 40 9.60 -5.12 8.44
C ILE A 40 8.16 -5.23 7.95
N GLN A 41 7.92 -6.18 7.04
CA GLN A 41 6.58 -6.46 6.53
C GLN A 41 5.60 -6.70 7.70
N ASN A 42 4.40 -6.13 7.60
CA ASN A 42 3.35 -6.23 8.60
C ASN A 42 3.72 -5.68 9.99
N ARG A 43 4.72 -4.78 10.05
CA ARG A 43 5.06 -4.08 11.28
C ARG A 43 4.38 -2.73 11.34
N VAL A 44 3.80 -2.46 12.50
CA VAL A 44 3.25 -1.14 12.85
C VAL A 44 4.37 -0.32 13.47
N TYR A 45 4.52 0.89 12.94
CA TYR A 45 5.48 1.89 13.38
C TYR A 45 4.70 3.06 13.97
N THR A 46 5.08 3.47 15.18
CA THR A 46 4.61 4.73 15.77
C THR A 46 5.32 5.92 15.13
N GLU A 47 6.53 5.70 14.62
CA GLU A 47 7.35 6.69 13.93
C GLU A 47 8.13 6.04 12.78
N ILE A 48 8.27 6.75 11.65
CA ILE A 48 9.05 6.27 10.50
C ILE A 48 10.53 6.19 10.91
N PRO A 49 11.18 5.01 10.86
CA PRO A 49 12.59 4.87 11.23
C PRO A 49 13.48 5.73 10.33
N GLU A 50 14.64 6.18 10.82
CA GLU A 50 15.53 7.07 10.07
C GLU A 50 15.95 6.49 8.71
N ALA A 51 16.29 5.19 8.67
CA ALA A 51 16.60 4.51 7.42
C ALA A 51 15.39 4.46 6.47
N ALA A 52 14.15 4.42 6.96
CA ALA A 52 12.99 4.59 6.09
C ALA A 52 12.82 6.04 5.61
N LYS A 53 13.18 7.04 6.42
CA LYS A 53 13.19 8.44 5.96
C LYS A 53 14.22 8.64 4.85
N GLU A 54 15.40 8.03 4.97
CA GLU A 54 16.41 8.04 3.91
C GLU A 54 15.94 7.29 2.66
N ALA A 55 15.34 6.11 2.84
CA ALA A 55 14.75 5.37 1.74
C ALA A 55 13.59 6.12 1.06
N CYS A 56 12.84 6.93 1.81
CA CYS A 56 11.82 7.82 1.25
C CYS A 56 12.43 8.99 0.47
N LYS A 57 13.68 9.40 0.76
CA LYS A 57 14.39 10.41 -0.04
C LYS A 57 14.88 9.83 -1.35
N ASP A 58 15.40 8.61 -1.31
CA ASP A 58 15.94 7.92 -2.50
C ASP A 58 14.79 7.40 -3.39
N VAL A 59 13.81 6.74 -2.76
CA VAL A 59 12.63 6.18 -3.41
C VAL A 59 11.39 6.75 -2.74
N PRO A 60 10.76 7.81 -3.28
CA PRO A 60 9.52 8.36 -2.71
C PRO A 60 8.37 7.34 -2.65
N GLU A 61 8.45 6.25 -3.41
CA GLU A 61 7.50 5.15 -3.32
C GLU A 61 7.60 4.33 -2.03
N MET A 62 8.75 4.33 -1.34
CA MET A 62 8.85 3.76 0.01
C MET A 62 7.85 4.42 0.96
N ARG A 63 7.63 5.74 0.81
CA ARG A 63 6.64 6.47 1.62
C ARG A 63 5.23 5.96 1.39
N ASN A 64 4.90 5.53 0.17
CA ASN A 64 3.57 4.98 -0.15
C ASN A 64 3.33 3.60 0.48
N LEU A 65 4.38 2.93 0.96
CA LEU A 65 4.28 1.66 1.71
C LEU A 65 4.02 1.88 3.20
N PHE A 66 4.15 3.11 3.69
CA PHE A 66 3.73 3.49 5.02
C PHE A 66 2.31 4.02 4.94
N ILE A 67 1.37 3.18 5.33
CA ILE A 67 -0.05 3.53 5.35
C ILE A 67 -0.57 3.49 6.78
N PRO A 68 -1.53 4.35 7.15
CA PRO A 68 -2.18 4.22 8.44
C PRO A 68 -2.83 2.84 8.55
N VAL A 69 -2.79 2.24 9.74
CA VAL A 69 -3.36 0.89 10.00
C VAL A 69 -4.82 0.79 9.54
N ILE A 70 -5.59 1.88 9.61
CA ILE A 70 -6.99 1.95 9.13
C ILE A 70 -7.11 1.64 7.62
N LYS A 71 -6.08 1.99 6.83
CA LYS A 71 -6.02 1.72 5.38
C LYS A 71 -5.32 0.40 5.03
N TYR A 72 -4.85 -0.36 6.04
CA TYR A 72 -4.26 -1.68 5.84
C TYR A 72 -5.13 -2.65 5.03
N PRO A 73 -6.43 -2.85 5.34
CA PRO A 73 -7.25 -3.79 4.57
C PRO A 73 -7.33 -3.43 3.07
N ILE A 74 -7.31 -2.14 2.74
CA ILE A 74 -7.32 -1.65 1.35
C ILE A 74 -5.98 -1.94 0.69
N ALA A 75 -4.87 -1.65 1.37
CA ALA A 75 -3.53 -1.92 0.86
C ALA A 75 -3.24 -3.42 0.72
N GLU A 76 -3.70 -4.25 1.65
CA GLU A 76 -3.58 -5.71 1.57
C GLU A 76 -4.36 -6.25 0.37
N LYS A 77 -5.58 -5.75 0.15
CA LYS A 77 -6.37 -6.07 -1.05
C LYS A 77 -5.62 -5.71 -2.33
N MET A 78 -5.04 -4.49 -2.40
CA MET A 78 -4.21 -4.05 -3.54
C MET A 78 -2.97 -4.94 -3.75
N LEU A 79 -2.30 -5.34 -2.68
CA LEU A 79 -1.15 -6.26 -2.74
C LEU A 79 -1.56 -7.64 -3.27
N ARG A 80 -2.68 -8.17 -2.76
CA ARG A 80 -3.23 -9.48 -3.16
C ARG A 80 -3.69 -9.48 -4.61
N GLU A 81 -4.39 -8.44 -5.02
CA GLU A 81 -4.85 -8.26 -6.40
C GLU A 81 -3.72 -7.85 -7.36
N ARG A 82 -2.52 -7.56 -6.82
CA ARG A 82 -1.36 -7.06 -7.57
C ARG A 82 -1.70 -5.83 -8.42
N LYS A 83 -2.60 -4.99 -7.90
CA LYS A 83 -3.15 -3.83 -8.59
C LYS A 83 -3.14 -2.62 -7.66
N GLY A 84 -2.92 -1.45 -8.25
CA GLY A 84 -2.90 -0.18 -7.53
C GLY A 84 -1.51 0.30 -7.16
N TYR A 85 -1.46 1.50 -6.59
CA TYR A 85 -0.23 2.22 -6.29
C TYR A 85 0.61 1.55 -5.20
N ILE A 86 -0.02 0.87 -4.23
CA ILE A 86 0.69 0.13 -3.17
C ILE A 86 1.52 -1.00 -3.78
N PHE A 87 0.96 -1.74 -4.74
CA PHE A 87 1.67 -2.85 -5.39
C PHE A 87 2.85 -2.36 -6.25
N SER A 88 2.68 -1.26 -6.98
CA SER A 88 3.79 -0.62 -7.71
C SER A 88 4.90 -0.18 -6.75
N ALA A 89 4.53 0.48 -5.65
CA ALA A 89 5.48 0.88 -4.62
C ALA A 89 6.18 -0.33 -3.98
N PHE A 90 5.45 -1.43 -3.77
CA PHE A 90 5.97 -2.67 -3.20
C PHE A 90 7.03 -3.26 -4.12
N ARG A 91 6.77 -3.30 -5.43
CA ARG A 91 7.74 -3.77 -6.42
C ARG A 91 9.00 -2.91 -6.42
N LYS A 92 8.87 -1.58 -6.39
CA LYS A 92 10.04 -0.69 -6.33
C LYS A 92 10.85 -0.87 -5.05
N ALA A 93 10.18 -1.03 -3.90
CA ALA A 93 10.88 -1.34 -2.66
C ALA A 93 11.54 -2.72 -2.69
N LEU A 94 10.96 -3.68 -3.41
CA LEU A 94 11.55 -5.00 -3.61
C LEU A 94 12.78 -4.90 -4.50
N GLU A 95 12.75 -4.12 -5.57
CA GLU A 95 13.93 -3.82 -6.40
C GLU A 95 15.02 -3.13 -5.56
N TYR A 96 14.65 -2.14 -4.74
CA TYR A 96 15.58 -1.49 -3.81
C TYR A 96 16.25 -2.48 -2.83
N LYS A 97 15.50 -3.49 -2.35
CA LYS A 97 16.06 -4.58 -1.55
C LYS A 97 17.05 -5.43 -2.33
N THR A 98 16.72 -5.72 -3.59
CA THR A 98 17.39 -6.75 -4.41
C THR A 98 18.62 -6.22 -5.10
N GLU A 99 18.58 -4.96 -5.57
CA GLU A 99 19.72 -4.26 -6.16
C GLU A 99 20.77 -3.83 -5.13
N GLY A 100 20.52 -4.11 -3.85
CA GLY A 100 21.43 -3.77 -2.77
C GLY A 100 21.29 -2.30 -2.41
N GLY A 101 20.45 -2.03 -1.40
CA GLY A 101 20.66 -0.90 -0.54
C GLY A 101 22.12 -0.94 -0.08
N LYS A 102 22.90 -0.01 -0.64
CA LYS A 102 24.35 0.04 -0.51
C LYS A 102 24.78 0.34 0.91
#